data_AF-A0A943RAE4-F1
#
_entry.id   AF-A0A943RAE4-F1
#
_cell.length_a   1.000
_cell.length_b   1.000
_cell.length_c   1.000
_cell.angle_alpha   90.00
_cell.angle_beta   90.00
_cell.angle_gamma   90.00
#
_symmetry.space_group_name_H-M   'P 1'
#
loop_
_entity.id
_entity.type
_entity.pdbx_description
1 polymer ?
#
loop_
_entity_poly.entity_id
_entity_poly.type
_entity_poly.pdbx_seq_one_letter_code
_entity_poly.pdbx_strand_id
1 'polypeptide(L)'
;MTKILKNKTFKCWFSILLAFLLVVTLAPSFQAFGTDEDGKTDITVQEEGSDLTVSGIPEDALETELPEVSDDVPADPATTDGNPSPDGENGDTLAAQGTDDQANPDEGISAQAEFWTPVPGKANEFSATVDGTKEQSLMLEEGKTYTLTVNGTLKGKVEAGQSNSKNTIYVPRNTTLTLLGAGTIEGTKQGSVIVVAGGAKLVVGNGTTGPTIKGGTGSKLDMGTSDTSGINDDHIFYGNPNVGGGILVKRDNNKLGATLTFNSGTVTNNNAQAGGGIYIDRNCSFTMNGGTVSNNTTVRAAAEVVEDPKENRGNYKGPHTDINAAHEGGGIYIAGQNARITKGLISGNTSQTTTDWGGGGIFVEVQGSLELTSVLVNANTARGLGGGVAGCPHAKTGIGNFGGESAIAIFGNSAVGQNWPNNKWLDKLGQKGDYLAKKDAGFTADKAMDYYCTYVSAVESQNYATNESFGWHGRLAHQNGTSEDVTIPLYDNSKKDQFQGIAVQDASLGLTAAMPSNVPSRSSYGVVIVDNTSWTHGGGIGLNGKVTIGKVPPQ
;
A
#
# COMPACT_ATOMS: atom_id res chain seq x y z
N MET A 1 -4.89 5.13 52.88
CA MET A 1 -4.40 5.55 51.54
C MET A 1 -3.72 4.44 50.73
N THR A 2 -3.12 3.42 51.33
CA THR A 2 -2.34 2.38 50.62
C THR A 2 -3.15 1.27 49.92
N LYS A 3 -4.48 1.21 50.08
CA LYS A 3 -5.34 0.24 49.36
C LYS A 3 -5.96 0.77 48.05
N ILE A 4 -6.06 2.09 47.87
CA ILE A 4 -6.60 2.70 46.63
C ILE A 4 -5.58 2.65 45.48
N LEU A 5 -4.28 2.76 45.80
CA LEU A 5 -3.17 2.71 44.84
C LEU A 5 -2.85 1.31 44.28
N LYS A 6 -3.57 0.27 44.68
CA LYS A 6 -3.42 -1.10 44.11
C LYS A 6 -4.56 -1.49 43.16
N ASN A 7 -5.60 -0.66 43.06
CA ASN A 7 -6.71 -0.90 42.15
C ASN A 7 -6.32 -0.47 40.72
N LYS A 8 -6.19 -1.44 39.80
CA LYS A 8 -5.82 -1.21 38.39
C LYS A 8 -6.80 -0.28 37.69
N THR A 9 -8.09 -0.42 38.00
CA THR A 9 -9.16 0.42 37.47
C THR A 9 -8.97 1.87 37.93
N PHE A 10 -8.66 2.10 39.21
CA PHE A 10 -8.38 3.45 39.73
C PHE A 10 -7.15 4.11 39.09
N LYS A 11 -6.07 3.36 38.82
CA LYS A 11 -4.90 3.89 38.11
C LYS A 11 -5.23 4.32 36.68
N CYS A 12 -6.02 3.52 35.98
CA CYS A 12 -6.46 3.83 34.62
C CYS A 12 -7.27 5.14 34.60
N TRP A 13 -8.25 5.28 35.50
CA TRP A 13 -9.05 6.51 35.61
C TRP A 13 -8.24 7.73 36.07
N PHE A 14 -7.27 7.56 36.96
CA PHE A 14 -6.43 8.66 37.44
C PHE A 14 -5.43 9.15 36.39
N SER A 15 -4.88 8.25 35.56
CA SER A 15 -4.02 8.59 34.42
C SER A 15 -4.79 9.31 33.32
N ILE A 16 -6.04 8.90 33.08
CA ILE A 16 -6.96 9.56 32.14
C ILE A 16 -7.29 10.98 32.64
N LEU A 17 -7.61 11.15 33.93
CA LEU A 17 -7.93 12.47 34.50
C LEU A 17 -6.75 13.45 34.43
N LEU A 18 -5.52 12.95 34.61
CA LEU A 18 -4.30 13.77 34.52
C LEU A 18 -3.97 14.18 33.08
N ALA A 19 -4.28 13.33 32.10
CA ALA A 19 -4.17 13.65 30.68
C ALA A 19 -5.20 14.69 30.24
N PHE A 20 -6.44 14.62 30.76
CA PHE A 20 -7.47 15.64 30.53
C PHE A 20 -7.08 17.02 31.07
N LEU A 21 -6.47 17.09 32.27
CA LEU A 21 -6.06 18.37 32.87
C LEU A 21 -4.91 19.04 32.11
N LEU A 22 -4.09 18.28 31.38
CA LEU A 22 -2.97 18.78 30.58
C LEU A 22 -3.40 19.33 29.20
N VAL A 23 -4.57 18.91 28.70
CA VAL A 23 -5.10 19.29 27.38
C VAL A 23 -6.00 20.53 27.46
N VAL A 24 -6.69 20.73 28.59
CA VAL A 24 -7.58 21.89 28.80
C VAL A 24 -6.82 23.22 28.93
N THR A 25 -5.51 23.21 29.12
CA THR A 25 -4.71 24.44 29.28
C THR A 25 -4.05 24.95 27.98
N LEU A 26 -4.23 24.29 26.83
CA LEU A 26 -3.46 24.57 25.60
C LEU A 26 -4.27 24.89 24.33
N ALA A 27 -5.55 25.27 24.42
CA ALA A 27 -6.29 25.80 23.26
C ALA A 27 -6.91 27.18 23.55
N PRO A 28 -6.69 28.19 22.68
CA PRO A 28 -7.29 29.51 22.83
C PRO A 28 -8.78 29.51 22.46
N SER A 29 -9.51 30.34 23.19
CA SER A 29 -10.93 30.66 23.09
C SER A 29 -11.33 31.22 21.72
N PHE A 30 -12.43 30.71 21.15
CA PHE A 30 -13.27 31.47 20.21
C PHE A 30 -14.69 31.60 20.76
N GLN A 31 -15.19 32.83 20.71
CA GLN A 31 -16.45 33.30 21.27
C GLN A 31 -17.66 32.88 20.42
N ALA A 32 -18.78 32.67 21.11
CA ALA A 32 -20.10 32.43 20.58
C ALA A 32 -20.73 33.69 19.93
N PHE A 33 -21.51 33.44 18.89
CA PHE A 33 -22.62 34.25 18.37
C PHE A 33 -23.62 33.22 17.82
N GLY A 34 -24.93 33.25 18.00
CA GLY A 34 -25.89 34.10 18.68
C GLY A 34 -27.24 33.35 18.53
N THR A 35 -28.09 33.43 19.54
CA THR A 35 -29.45 32.87 19.58
C THR A 35 -30.42 33.72 18.78
N ASP A 36 -31.44 33.09 18.18
CA ASP A 36 -32.82 33.61 18.03
C ASP A 36 -33.74 32.38 18.27
N GLU A 37 -34.53 32.29 19.35
CA GLU A 37 -35.85 32.90 19.60
C GLU A 37 -36.89 32.59 18.51
N ASP A 38 -37.41 31.35 18.51
CA ASP A 38 -38.85 31.05 18.43
C ASP A 38 -39.09 29.52 18.39
N GLY A 39 -39.46 28.96 19.54
CA GLY A 39 -39.80 27.54 19.66
C GLY A 39 -41.28 27.26 19.32
N LYS A 40 -41.52 26.46 18.27
CA LYS A 40 -42.53 25.36 18.15
C LYS A 40 -42.83 25.02 16.67
N THR A 41 -42.50 23.78 16.26
CA THR A 41 -43.39 22.65 15.88
C THR A 41 -44.31 22.89 14.66
N ASP A 42 -44.17 22.10 13.60
CA ASP A 42 -45.20 21.08 13.28
C ASP A 42 -44.79 20.08 12.18
N ILE A 43 -45.35 18.88 12.34
CA ILE A 43 -45.23 17.67 11.53
C ILE A 43 -46.21 17.75 10.35
N THR A 44 -45.87 17.20 9.19
CA THR A 44 -46.84 16.42 8.38
C THR A 44 -46.13 15.50 7.39
N VAL A 45 -46.47 14.21 7.49
CA VAL A 45 -46.14 13.13 6.56
C VAL A 45 -47.32 12.96 5.61
N GLN A 46 -47.06 12.77 4.32
CA GLN A 46 -47.95 12.08 3.39
C GLN A 46 -47.13 11.17 2.48
N GLU A 47 -47.36 9.86 2.63
CA GLU A 47 -47.10 8.83 1.62
C GLU A 47 -48.20 8.89 0.56
N GLU A 48 -47.84 8.71 -0.72
CA GLU A 48 -48.60 7.86 -1.65
C GLU A 48 -47.63 7.27 -2.68
N GLY A 49 -47.76 5.96 -2.90
CA GLY A 49 -46.97 5.19 -3.85
C GLY A 49 -47.51 5.23 -5.27
N SER A 50 -46.67 4.82 -6.22
CA SER A 50 -47.14 4.10 -7.41
C SER A 50 -46.01 3.27 -8.01
N ASP A 51 -46.37 2.03 -8.30
CA ASP A 51 -45.67 0.98 -9.00
C ASP A 51 -45.40 1.38 -10.47
N LEU A 52 -44.15 1.26 -10.94
CA LEU A 52 -43.80 1.31 -12.37
C LEU A 52 -42.63 0.35 -12.65
N THR A 53 -42.99 -0.74 -13.32
CA THR A 53 -42.14 -1.74 -13.96
C THR A 53 -41.12 -1.12 -14.93
N VAL A 54 -39.83 -1.44 -14.77
CA VAL A 54 -38.77 -1.09 -15.72
C VAL A 54 -38.53 -2.26 -16.68
N SER A 55 -38.99 -2.12 -17.92
CA SER A 55 -38.49 -2.89 -19.06
C SER A 55 -37.36 -2.11 -19.73
N GLY A 56 -36.23 -2.78 -19.98
CA GLY A 56 -35.22 -2.33 -20.96
C GLY A 56 -33.80 -2.21 -20.41
N ILE A 57 -33.10 -3.34 -20.33
CA ILE A 57 -31.63 -3.38 -20.43
C ILE A 57 -31.32 -4.28 -21.65
N PRO A 58 -30.54 -3.81 -22.64
CA PRO A 58 -30.05 -4.68 -23.73
C PRO A 58 -29.10 -5.74 -23.17
N GLU A 59 -29.29 -7.01 -23.56
CA GLU A 59 -28.54 -8.19 -23.10
C GLU A 59 -27.14 -8.35 -23.76
N ASP A 60 -26.60 -7.29 -24.36
CA ASP A 60 -25.51 -7.41 -25.34
C ASP A 60 -24.12 -6.98 -24.83
N ALA A 61 -23.94 -6.74 -23.53
CA ALA A 61 -22.68 -6.21 -22.97
C ALA A 61 -22.02 -7.10 -21.91
N LEU A 62 -22.38 -8.39 -21.86
CA LEU A 62 -21.94 -9.31 -20.80
C LEU A 62 -21.28 -10.58 -21.36
N GLU A 63 -20.40 -10.44 -22.34
CA GLU A 63 -19.45 -11.50 -22.71
C GLU A 63 -18.07 -10.89 -23.02
N THR A 64 -17.20 -10.86 -22.01
CA THR A 64 -15.76 -10.95 -22.25
C THR A 64 -15.33 -12.26 -21.63
N GLU A 65 -15.06 -13.23 -22.48
CA GLU A 65 -14.59 -14.55 -22.11
C GLU A 65 -13.31 -14.47 -21.28
N LEU A 66 -13.33 -15.22 -20.18
CA LEU A 66 -12.17 -15.57 -19.36
C LEU A 66 -11.23 -16.43 -20.23
N PRO A 67 -9.90 -16.23 -20.21
CA PRO A 67 -9.01 -17.23 -20.75
C PRO A 67 -9.10 -18.50 -19.89
N GLU A 68 -9.46 -19.62 -20.51
CA GLU A 68 -9.45 -20.94 -19.89
C GLU A 68 -8.05 -21.24 -19.33
N VAL A 69 -7.97 -21.46 -18.02
CA VAL A 69 -6.77 -21.97 -17.35
C VAL A 69 -6.89 -23.48 -17.32
N SER A 70 -6.08 -24.15 -18.13
CA SER A 70 -5.94 -25.60 -18.16
C SER A 70 -5.51 -26.13 -16.79
N ASP A 71 -6.21 -27.15 -16.32
CA ASP A 71 -5.87 -27.97 -15.14
C ASP A 71 -4.55 -28.72 -15.36
N ASP A 72 -3.42 -28.06 -15.06
CA ASP A 72 -2.15 -28.75 -14.86
C ASP A 72 -1.44 -28.16 -13.63
N VAL A 73 -1.74 -28.77 -12.49
CA VAL A 73 -1.00 -28.62 -11.24
C VAL A 73 0.19 -29.57 -11.28
N PRO A 74 1.45 -29.11 -11.26
CA PRO A 74 2.55 -30.01 -10.92
C PRO A 74 2.57 -30.17 -9.41
N ALA A 75 2.32 -31.40 -8.97
CA ALA A 75 2.51 -31.85 -7.61
C ALA A 75 3.97 -31.69 -7.16
N ASP A 76 4.14 -31.36 -5.88
CA ASP A 76 5.39 -31.35 -5.12
C ASP A 76 6.18 -32.67 -5.28
N PRO A 77 7.46 -32.69 -5.70
CA PRO A 77 8.23 -33.92 -5.69
C PRO A 77 9.00 -34.07 -4.38
N ALA A 78 8.56 -35.05 -3.60
CA ALA A 78 9.40 -35.73 -2.63
C ALA A 78 10.65 -36.34 -3.31
N THR A 79 11.75 -36.28 -2.57
CA THR A 79 13.09 -36.81 -2.86
C THR A 79 13.12 -38.27 -3.33
N THR A 80 13.94 -38.60 -4.33
CA THR A 80 14.78 -39.82 -4.37
C THR A 80 15.86 -39.73 -5.47
N ASP A 81 17.03 -40.28 -5.16
CA ASP A 81 18.30 -40.24 -5.90
C ASP A 81 18.30 -40.89 -7.29
N GLY A 82 19.15 -40.39 -8.21
CA GLY A 82 19.58 -41.13 -9.41
C GLY A 82 20.10 -40.28 -10.57
N ASN A 83 21.41 -40.02 -10.59
CA ASN A 83 22.22 -39.50 -11.73
C ASN A 83 22.26 -40.51 -12.93
N PRO A 84 22.81 -40.23 -14.14
CA PRO A 84 23.23 -38.97 -14.80
C PRO A 84 22.67 -38.74 -16.24
N SER A 85 22.90 -37.51 -16.73
CA SER A 85 23.17 -36.99 -18.11
C SER A 85 23.39 -38.00 -19.28
N PRO A 86 23.25 -37.63 -20.59
CA PRO A 86 23.91 -36.43 -21.17
C PRO A 86 23.27 -35.67 -22.38
N ASP A 87 23.82 -34.47 -22.59
CA ASP A 87 24.13 -33.72 -23.83
C ASP A 87 23.11 -32.86 -24.63
N GLY A 88 23.54 -31.60 -24.86
CA GLY A 88 23.20 -30.74 -26.01
C GLY A 88 22.78 -29.30 -25.64
N GLU A 89 23.68 -28.38 -25.27
CA GLU A 89 24.27 -27.31 -26.14
C GLU A 89 23.21 -26.39 -26.82
N ASN A 90 23.14 -25.05 -26.73
CA ASN A 90 24.04 -23.91 -26.43
C ASN A 90 23.14 -22.69 -26.06
N GLY A 91 23.56 -21.63 -25.36
CA GLY A 91 24.90 -21.15 -25.11
C GLY A 91 24.98 -20.20 -23.91
N ASP A 92 26.16 -20.26 -23.32
CA ASP A 92 26.63 -19.58 -22.13
C ASP A 92 27.53 -18.39 -22.52
N THR A 93 27.64 -17.42 -21.63
CA THR A 93 28.90 -16.79 -21.14
C THR A 93 28.51 -15.52 -20.37
N LEU A 94 28.41 -15.57 -19.03
CA LEU A 94 29.49 -15.48 -18.03
C LEU A 94 30.28 -14.16 -18.07
N ALA A 95 30.16 -13.39 -16.99
CA ALA A 95 31.29 -12.67 -16.42
C ALA A 95 31.31 -12.92 -14.91
N ALA A 96 32.38 -13.58 -14.49
CA ALA A 96 32.66 -14.06 -13.16
C ALA A 96 32.94 -12.95 -12.14
N GLN A 97 32.89 -13.33 -10.87
CA GLN A 97 33.44 -12.59 -9.74
C GLN A 97 34.90 -12.18 -10.00
N GLY A 98 35.17 -10.89 -9.87
CA GLY A 98 36.51 -10.32 -9.72
C GLY A 98 36.60 -9.62 -8.36
N THR A 99 37.63 -9.96 -7.62
CA THR A 99 38.07 -9.30 -6.39
C THR A 99 38.50 -7.85 -6.64
N ASP A 100 38.21 -6.99 -5.67
CA ASP A 100 38.72 -5.64 -5.38
C ASP A 100 39.66 -4.98 -6.41
N ASP A 101 39.22 -3.87 -7.02
CA ASP A 101 40.12 -2.86 -7.59
C ASP A 101 39.45 -1.48 -7.58
N GLN A 102 40.13 -0.51 -6.98
CA GLN A 102 39.76 0.90 -6.92
C GLN A 102 39.62 1.50 -8.33
N ALA A 103 38.40 1.68 -8.80
CA ALA A 103 38.11 2.50 -9.98
C ALA A 103 38.07 3.99 -9.59
N ASN A 104 38.76 4.81 -10.38
CA ASN A 104 38.81 6.27 -10.23
C ASN A 104 37.39 6.88 -10.33
N PRO A 105 36.86 7.58 -9.30
CA PRO A 105 35.48 8.07 -9.28
C PRO A 105 35.19 9.23 -10.26
N ASP A 106 36.21 9.82 -10.90
CA ASP A 106 36.08 11.11 -11.58
C ASP A 106 35.49 11.07 -13.00
N GLU A 107 35.62 9.97 -13.77
CA GLU A 107 35.18 9.98 -15.18
C GLU A 107 33.65 10.03 -15.35
N GLY A 108 32.90 9.32 -14.49
CA GLY A 108 31.43 9.33 -14.54
C GLY A 108 30.77 10.57 -13.93
N ILE A 109 31.51 11.36 -13.13
CA ILE A 109 31.02 12.63 -12.56
C ILE A 109 31.13 13.76 -13.60
N SER A 110 32.16 13.74 -14.46
CA SER A 110 32.42 14.81 -15.44
C SER A 110 31.29 14.99 -16.47
N ALA A 111 30.71 13.90 -16.98
CA ALA A 111 29.60 13.93 -17.95
C ALA A 111 28.25 14.35 -17.33
N GLN A 112 28.11 14.30 -16.00
CA GLN A 112 26.91 14.77 -15.29
C GLN A 112 26.88 16.30 -15.20
N ALA A 113 28.04 16.95 -15.11
CA ALA A 113 28.15 18.40 -14.98
C ALA A 113 27.62 19.15 -16.22
N GLU A 114 27.75 18.57 -17.42
CA GLU A 114 27.24 19.17 -18.66
C GLU A 114 25.73 18.98 -18.85
N PHE A 115 25.12 17.99 -18.17
CA PHE A 115 23.68 17.75 -18.25
C PHE A 115 22.87 18.84 -17.52
N TRP A 116 23.43 19.39 -16.45
CA TRP A 116 22.76 20.32 -15.55
C TRP A 116 23.20 21.77 -15.79
N THR A 117 22.24 22.66 -15.99
CA THR A 117 22.50 24.10 -16.09
C THR A 117 22.29 24.77 -14.72
N PRO A 118 23.25 25.53 -14.19
CA PRO A 118 23.05 26.31 -12.96
C PRO A 118 21.95 27.35 -13.13
N VAL A 119 21.09 27.51 -12.11
CA VAL A 119 20.04 28.52 -12.10
C VAL A 119 20.65 29.89 -11.76
N PRO A 120 20.50 30.92 -12.61
CA PRO A 120 21.08 32.24 -12.35
C PRO A 120 20.64 32.85 -11.02
N GLY A 121 21.59 33.36 -10.25
CA GLY A 121 21.34 34.02 -8.96
C GLY A 121 21.01 33.06 -7.81
N LYS A 122 21.08 31.75 -8.02
CA LYS A 122 20.76 30.74 -7.02
C LYS A 122 21.85 29.69 -6.87
N ALA A 123 22.66 29.84 -5.83
CA ALA A 123 23.69 28.87 -5.51
C ALA A 123 23.05 27.49 -5.26
N ASN A 124 23.67 26.44 -5.80
CA ASN A 124 23.26 25.04 -5.64
C ASN A 124 21.91 24.63 -6.27
N GLU A 125 21.30 25.48 -7.10
CA GLU A 125 20.12 25.13 -7.89
C GLU A 125 20.50 24.86 -9.35
N PHE A 126 19.97 23.77 -9.91
CA PHE A 126 20.26 23.32 -11.26
C PHE A 126 18.99 22.90 -11.99
N SER A 127 18.98 23.06 -13.32
CA SER A 127 17.88 22.62 -14.15
C SER A 127 18.34 21.96 -15.44
N ALA A 128 17.51 21.07 -15.97
CA ALA A 128 17.72 20.39 -17.25
C ALA A 128 16.37 20.09 -17.92
N THR A 129 16.38 19.95 -19.25
CA THR A 129 15.21 19.55 -20.04
C THR A 129 15.57 18.41 -20.99
N VAL A 130 14.69 17.42 -21.12
CA VAL A 130 14.80 16.29 -22.05
C VAL A 130 13.63 16.36 -23.02
N ASP A 131 13.84 16.80 -24.25
CA ASP A 131 12.79 16.91 -25.29
C ASP A 131 12.76 15.71 -26.27
N GLY A 132 13.89 15.03 -26.44
CA GLY A 132 14.03 13.81 -27.27
C GLY A 132 14.27 12.57 -26.43
N THR A 133 14.89 11.53 -27.02
CA THR A 133 15.39 10.39 -26.25
C THR A 133 16.82 10.66 -25.80
N LYS A 134 17.06 10.58 -24.49
CA LYS A 134 18.39 10.65 -23.87
C LYS A 134 18.62 9.38 -23.08
N GLU A 135 19.70 8.67 -23.38
CA GLU A 135 20.08 7.44 -22.70
C GLU A 135 21.22 7.73 -21.72
N GLN A 136 20.89 7.87 -20.43
CA GLN A 136 21.81 8.22 -19.36
C GLN A 136 21.15 7.97 -18.00
N SER A 137 21.93 7.50 -17.01
CA SER A 137 21.50 7.47 -15.61
C SER A 137 22.05 8.70 -14.86
N LEU A 138 21.21 9.33 -14.02
CA LEU A 138 21.51 10.59 -13.33
C LEU A 138 21.82 10.34 -11.86
N MET A 139 23.05 10.65 -11.46
CA MET A 139 23.56 10.51 -10.10
C MET A 139 23.71 11.90 -9.53
N LEU A 140 22.70 12.36 -8.80
CA LEU A 140 22.69 13.72 -8.29
C LEU A 140 23.74 13.87 -7.18
N GLU A 141 24.23 15.09 -7.00
CA GLU A 141 25.13 15.42 -5.89
C GLU A 141 24.37 15.87 -4.64
N GLU A 142 24.89 15.50 -3.47
CA GLU A 142 24.32 15.81 -2.15
C GLU A 142 24.21 17.33 -1.88
N GLY A 143 23.13 17.73 -1.21
CA GLY A 143 22.94 19.09 -0.71
C GLY A 143 22.49 20.11 -1.78
N LYS A 144 22.18 19.65 -3.00
CA LYS A 144 21.75 20.50 -4.11
C LYS A 144 20.25 20.37 -4.40
N THR A 145 19.75 21.28 -5.23
CA THR A 145 18.36 21.27 -5.71
C THR A 145 18.32 21.20 -7.22
N TYR A 146 17.53 20.27 -7.75
CA TYR A 146 17.43 19.98 -9.17
C TYR A 146 15.99 20.09 -9.66
N THR A 147 15.80 20.66 -10.85
CA THR A 147 14.54 20.61 -11.60
C THR A 147 14.78 19.97 -12.95
N LEU A 148 14.15 18.82 -13.20
CA LEU A 148 14.23 18.13 -14.48
C LEU A 148 12.86 18.15 -15.17
N THR A 149 12.80 18.76 -16.35
CA THR A 149 11.63 18.71 -17.21
C THR A 149 11.80 17.61 -18.25
N VAL A 150 10.95 16.58 -18.23
CA VAL A 150 10.98 15.48 -19.17
C VAL A 150 9.80 15.61 -20.13
N ASN A 151 10.04 16.07 -21.35
CA ASN A 151 9.05 16.15 -22.42
C ASN A 151 9.18 14.97 -23.40
N GLY A 152 10.39 14.44 -23.59
CA GLY A 152 10.72 13.26 -24.37
C GLY A 152 10.87 12.00 -23.51
N THR A 153 11.99 11.29 -23.64
CA THR A 153 12.30 10.08 -22.87
C THR A 153 13.70 10.13 -22.27
N LEU A 154 13.81 10.01 -20.95
CA LEU A 154 15.06 9.71 -20.26
C LEU A 154 15.11 8.19 -20.01
N LYS A 155 16.00 7.51 -20.72
CA LYS A 155 16.20 6.06 -20.58
C LYS A 155 17.44 5.78 -19.74
N GLY A 156 17.27 5.02 -18.66
CA GLY A 156 18.39 4.64 -17.80
C GLY A 156 19.42 3.82 -18.57
N LYS A 157 20.70 4.08 -18.29
CA LYS A 157 21.83 3.38 -18.89
C LYS A 157 22.72 2.83 -17.77
N VAL A 158 22.95 1.52 -17.79
CA VAL A 158 23.89 0.91 -16.84
C VAL A 158 25.31 1.16 -17.33
N GLU A 159 26.14 1.70 -16.44
CA GLU A 159 27.55 1.96 -16.69
C GLU A 159 28.39 1.00 -15.86
N ALA A 160 29.34 0.33 -16.51
CA ALA A 160 30.23 -0.62 -15.86
C ALA A 160 31.00 0.08 -14.72
N GLY A 161 31.08 -0.58 -13.56
CA GLY A 161 31.76 -0.04 -12.38
C GLY A 161 30.95 0.97 -11.54
N GLN A 162 29.76 1.39 -11.99
CA GLN A 162 28.90 2.29 -11.22
C GLN A 162 27.67 1.56 -10.68
N SER A 163 27.73 1.03 -9.45
CA SER A 163 26.63 0.26 -8.85
C SER A 163 25.29 1.03 -8.83
N ASN A 164 25.33 2.36 -8.63
CA ASN A 164 24.13 3.20 -8.63
C ASN A 164 23.51 3.40 -10.02
N SER A 165 24.25 3.15 -11.11
CA SER A 165 23.76 3.25 -12.50
C SER A 165 22.69 2.20 -12.84
N LYS A 166 22.49 1.21 -11.97
CA LYS A 166 21.33 0.30 -12.01
C LYS A 166 20.00 1.05 -11.86
N ASN A 167 20.00 2.26 -11.32
CA ASN A 167 18.82 3.12 -11.28
C ASN A 167 18.91 4.19 -12.38
N THR A 168 17.79 4.63 -12.92
CA THR A 168 17.77 5.74 -13.88
C THR A 168 18.08 7.07 -13.19
N ILE A 169 17.58 7.29 -11.97
CA ILE A 169 17.88 8.48 -11.17
C ILE A 169 18.17 8.08 -9.72
N TYR A 170 19.27 8.58 -9.16
CA TYR A 170 19.59 8.48 -7.75
C TYR A 170 19.62 9.88 -7.11
N VAL A 171 18.77 10.09 -6.10
CA VAL A 171 18.67 11.33 -5.32
C VAL A 171 19.31 11.07 -3.95
N PRO A 172 20.55 11.54 -3.70
CA PRO A 172 21.25 11.28 -2.45
C PRO A 172 20.74 12.20 -1.34
N ARG A 173 21.32 12.01 -0.16
CA ARG A 173 20.99 12.74 1.05
C ARG A 173 20.91 14.26 0.85
N ASN A 174 20.01 14.89 1.62
CA ASN A 174 19.82 16.36 1.65
C ASN A 174 19.58 17.02 0.27
N THR A 175 19.14 16.25 -0.73
CA THR A 175 18.96 16.73 -2.10
C THR A 175 17.48 16.85 -2.41
N THR A 176 17.09 17.88 -3.16
CA THR A 176 15.73 18.00 -3.70
C THR A 176 15.73 17.79 -5.20
N LEU A 177 14.89 16.90 -5.70
CA LEU A 177 14.60 16.76 -7.12
C LEU A 177 13.12 17.07 -7.38
N THR A 178 12.85 17.95 -8.33
CA THR A 178 11.52 18.19 -8.89
C THR A 178 11.46 17.68 -10.33
N LEU A 179 10.51 16.80 -10.61
CA LEU A 179 10.26 16.25 -11.93
C LEU A 179 9.03 16.90 -12.57
N LEU A 180 9.19 17.43 -13.77
CA LEU A 180 8.15 18.08 -14.57
C LEU A 180 8.06 17.47 -15.96
N GLY A 181 7.10 17.94 -16.76
CA GLY A 181 6.87 17.45 -18.13
C GLY A 181 6.04 16.17 -18.16
N ALA A 182 5.51 15.83 -19.35
CA ALA A 182 4.61 14.69 -19.56
C ALA A 182 5.30 13.50 -20.28
N GLY A 183 6.61 13.57 -20.44
CA GLY A 183 7.44 12.55 -21.07
C GLY A 183 7.64 11.31 -20.18
N THR A 184 8.60 10.48 -20.54
CA THR A 184 8.86 9.18 -19.90
C THR A 184 10.24 9.10 -19.25
N ILE A 185 10.31 8.52 -18.06
CA ILE A 185 11.54 8.07 -17.42
C ILE A 185 11.49 6.55 -17.39
N GLU A 186 12.38 5.92 -18.15
CA GLU A 186 12.44 4.46 -18.32
C GLU A 186 13.58 3.87 -17.50
N GLY A 187 13.27 2.80 -16.78
CA GLY A 187 14.18 2.02 -15.97
C GLY A 187 15.23 1.29 -16.80
N THR A 188 16.32 0.92 -16.13
CA THR A 188 17.41 0.10 -16.70
C THR A 188 17.06 -1.40 -16.78
N LYS A 189 15.95 -1.81 -16.14
CA LYS A 189 15.59 -3.20 -15.83
C LYS A 189 16.54 -3.93 -14.87
N GLN A 190 17.40 -3.20 -14.16
CA GLN A 190 18.33 -3.78 -13.16
C GLN A 190 18.17 -3.17 -11.75
N GLY A 191 17.28 -2.20 -11.60
CA GLY A 191 17.07 -1.45 -10.37
C GLY A 191 15.71 -0.74 -10.39
N SER A 192 15.44 0.03 -9.35
CA SER A 192 14.36 1.02 -9.34
C SER A 192 14.57 2.05 -10.45
N VAL A 193 13.50 2.60 -11.02
CA VAL A 193 13.65 3.75 -11.93
C VAL A 193 14.25 4.94 -11.16
N ILE A 194 13.73 5.21 -9.97
CA ILE A 194 14.18 6.31 -9.10
C ILE A 194 14.42 5.80 -7.68
N VAL A 195 15.57 6.17 -7.11
CA VAL A 195 15.87 5.97 -5.69
C VAL A 195 16.04 7.32 -5.02
N VAL A 196 15.39 7.49 -3.87
CA VAL A 196 15.43 8.69 -3.03
C VAL A 196 15.91 8.29 -1.65
N ALA A 197 17.06 8.80 -1.21
CA ALA A 197 17.74 8.31 -0.01
C ALA A 197 17.97 9.40 1.02
N GLY A 198 17.74 9.10 2.31
CA GLY A 198 18.36 9.82 3.42
C GLY A 198 18.02 11.31 3.53
N GLY A 199 16.84 11.71 3.98
CA GLY A 199 16.52 13.15 4.11
C GLY A 199 16.34 13.89 2.78
N ALA A 200 16.53 13.21 1.64
CA ALA A 200 16.23 13.74 0.32
C ALA A 200 14.72 13.92 0.10
N LYS A 201 14.38 14.77 -0.88
CA LYS A 201 13.00 15.04 -1.30
C LYS A 201 12.84 14.85 -2.80
N LEU A 202 11.85 14.06 -3.18
CA LEU A 202 11.38 13.95 -4.55
C LEU A 202 9.98 14.57 -4.67
N VAL A 203 9.82 15.48 -5.63
CA VAL A 203 8.53 16.04 -6.04
C VAL A 203 8.25 15.61 -7.47
N VAL A 204 7.14 14.92 -7.71
CA VAL A 204 6.74 14.47 -9.05
C VAL A 204 5.51 15.24 -9.52
N GLY A 205 5.69 15.95 -10.63
CA GLY A 205 4.65 16.72 -11.29
C GLY A 205 4.29 18.02 -10.60
N ASN A 206 3.54 18.85 -11.32
CA ASN A 206 3.07 20.16 -10.87
C ASN A 206 1.58 20.17 -10.46
N GLY A 207 0.96 18.99 -10.30
CA GLY A 207 -0.46 18.82 -10.00
C GLY A 207 -1.37 18.77 -11.23
N THR A 208 -0.86 19.11 -12.42
CA THR A 208 -1.60 18.98 -13.69
C THR A 208 -0.92 17.98 -14.63
N THR A 209 0.41 18.05 -14.71
CA THR A 209 1.24 17.21 -15.59
C THR A 209 2.40 16.63 -14.79
N GLY A 210 2.85 15.45 -15.15
CA GLY A 210 4.01 14.79 -14.55
C GLY A 210 4.45 13.63 -15.43
N PRO A 211 5.69 13.16 -15.28
CA PRO A 211 6.24 12.15 -16.16
C PRO A 211 5.61 10.77 -15.92
N THR A 212 5.77 9.90 -16.91
CA THR A 212 5.54 8.46 -16.78
C THR A 212 6.82 7.78 -16.32
N ILE A 213 6.76 6.97 -15.26
CA ILE A 213 7.89 6.25 -14.65
C ILE A 213 7.63 4.76 -14.81
N LYS A 214 8.46 4.06 -15.60
CA LYS A 214 8.21 2.66 -16.01
C LYS A 214 9.47 1.83 -16.19
N GLY A 215 9.32 0.50 -16.18
CA GLY A 215 10.37 -0.45 -16.57
C GLY A 215 11.45 -0.70 -15.51
N GLY A 216 11.21 -0.32 -14.26
CA GLY A 216 12.10 -0.68 -13.16
C GLY A 216 11.77 -2.05 -12.56
N THR A 217 12.78 -2.64 -11.93
CA THR A 217 12.77 -3.99 -11.34
C THR A 217 13.02 -4.01 -9.83
N GLY A 218 13.14 -2.81 -9.24
CA GLY A 218 13.37 -2.59 -7.82
C GLY A 218 14.85 -2.67 -7.45
N SER A 219 15.19 -2.02 -6.35
CA SER A 219 16.55 -1.97 -5.82
C SER A 219 16.59 -2.54 -4.41
N LYS A 220 17.73 -3.11 -4.03
CA LYS A 220 17.92 -3.68 -2.69
C LYS A 220 17.65 -2.63 -1.63
N LEU A 221 16.84 -3.02 -0.63
CA LEU A 221 16.70 -2.27 0.61
C LEU A 221 17.93 -2.55 1.50
N ASP A 222 19.09 -2.00 1.11
CA ASP A 222 20.31 -2.11 1.90
C ASP A 222 20.31 -1.07 3.03
N MET A 223 20.34 -1.57 4.28
CA MET A 223 20.27 -0.79 5.52
C MET A 223 21.64 -0.59 6.17
N GLY A 224 22.73 -0.91 5.46
CA GLY A 224 24.09 -0.56 5.88
C GLY A 224 24.61 -1.31 7.11
N THR A 225 23.90 -2.30 7.63
CA THR A 225 24.45 -3.25 8.60
C THR A 225 24.80 -4.53 7.87
N SER A 226 26.10 -4.72 7.63
CA SER A 226 26.70 -6.00 7.21
C SER A 226 26.51 -7.13 8.23
N ASP A 227 25.78 -6.87 9.32
CA ASP A 227 25.41 -7.87 10.30
C ASP A 227 24.15 -8.62 9.83
N THR A 228 24.38 -9.62 8.99
CA THR A 228 23.36 -10.62 8.63
C THR A 228 22.98 -11.53 9.81
N SER A 229 23.55 -11.32 11.01
CA SER A 229 23.40 -12.23 12.16
C SER A 229 22.37 -11.77 13.22
N GLY A 230 21.72 -10.62 13.04
CA GLY A 230 20.69 -10.14 13.97
C GLY A 230 19.53 -9.41 13.31
N ILE A 231 18.31 -9.97 13.41
CA ILE A 231 17.08 -9.20 13.19
C ILE A 231 17.00 -8.17 14.31
N ASN A 232 17.22 -6.89 14.00
CA ASN A 232 16.75 -5.79 14.83
C ASN A 232 15.44 -5.24 14.22
N ASP A 233 14.74 -4.37 14.94
CA ASP A 233 13.52 -3.69 14.48
C ASP A 233 13.73 -2.80 13.22
N ASP A 234 14.86 -2.88 12.52
CA ASP A 234 15.12 -2.15 11.28
C ASP A 234 14.97 -3.00 10.01
N HIS A 235 15.02 -4.34 10.10
CA HIS A 235 14.83 -5.22 8.95
C HIS A 235 13.35 -5.59 8.75
N ILE A 236 12.73 -5.04 7.70
CA ILE A 236 11.34 -5.34 7.30
C ILE A 236 11.26 -6.72 6.63
N PHE A 237 12.26 -7.06 5.80
CA PHE A 237 12.32 -8.30 5.06
C PHE A 237 13.58 -9.08 5.40
N TYR A 238 13.47 -10.41 5.34
CA TYR A 238 14.63 -11.28 5.30
C TYR A 238 15.24 -11.28 3.89
N GLY A 239 16.57 -11.37 3.79
CA GLY A 239 17.25 -11.58 2.50
C GLY A 239 17.39 -10.37 1.56
N ASN A 240 17.04 -9.16 2.02
CA ASN A 240 17.22 -7.90 1.29
C ASN A 240 16.61 -7.90 -0.13
N PRO A 241 15.28 -8.02 -0.25
CA PRO A 241 14.60 -8.07 -1.53
C PRO A 241 14.77 -6.77 -2.32
N ASN A 242 14.59 -6.88 -3.64
CA ASN A 242 14.46 -5.71 -4.51
C ASN A 242 13.08 -5.08 -4.33
N VAL A 243 13.04 -3.79 -4.00
CA VAL A 243 11.81 -3.08 -3.67
C VAL A 243 11.64 -1.79 -4.48
N GLY A 244 10.41 -1.33 -4.63
CA GLY A 244 10.12 -0.04 -5.27
C GLY A 244 10.50 -0.03 -6.74
N GLY A 245 9.79 -0.81 -7.58
CA GLY A 245 10.15 -0.98 -8.98
C GLY A 245 10.25 0.34 -9.73
N GLY A 246 9.22 1.17 -9.63
CA GLY A 246 9.24 2.55 -10.12
C GLY A 246 10.06 3.45 -9.21
N ILE A 247 9.62 3.61 -7.96
CA ILE A 247 10.22 4.55 -7.01
C ILE A 247 10.50 3.86 -5.67
N LEU A 248 11.75 3.91 -5.23
CA LEU A 248 12.17 3.52 -3.89
C LEU A 248 12.51 4.77 -3.06
N VAL A 249 11.78 4.98 -1.97
CA VAL A 249 12.03 6.03 -0.99
C VAL A 249 12.54 5.36 0.28
N LYS A 250 13.83 5.57 0.59
CA LYS A 250 14.51 4.86 1.69
C LYS A 250 15.21 5.78 2.67
N ARG A 251 15.32 5.32 3.91
CA ARG A 251 16.21 5.93 4.91
C ARG A 251 17.67 5.67 4.56
N ASP A 252 18.56 6.47 5.13
CA ASP A 252 20.00 6.18 5.14
C ASP A 252 20.40 5.30 6.34
N ASN A 253 21.70 5.01 6.44
CA ASN A 253 22.28 4.22 7.52
C ASN A 253 22.10 4.86 8.91
N ASN A 254 21.88 6.16 8.98
CA ASN A 254 21.58 6.90 10.22
C ASN A 254 20.07 6.98 10.49
N LYS A 255 19.26 6.20 9.75
CA LYS A 255 17.80 6.16 9.84
C LYS A 255 17.09 7.46 9.47
N LEU A 256 17.77 8.40 8.82
CA LEU A 256 17.16 9.63 8.34
C LEU A 256 16.27 9.30 7.14
N GLY A 257 14.96 9.51 7.27
CA GLY A 257 13.99 9.19 6.21
C GLY A 257 13.95 10.21 5.08
N ALA A 258 13.68 9.74 3.86
CA ALA A 258 13.42 10.58 2.69
C ALA A 258 11.93 10.92 2.54
N THR A 259 11.61 11.84 1.63
CA THR A 259 10.23 12.28 1.37
C THR A 259 9.86 12.18 -0.10
N LEU A 260 8.67 11.66 -0.39
CA LEU A 260 8.03 11.72 -1.70
C LEU A 260 6.76 12.56 -1.65
N THR A 261 6.67 13.54 -2.54
CA THR A 261 5.43 14.26 -2.86
C THR A 261 5.05 13.97 -4.32
N PHE A 262 3.97 13.22 -4.52
CA PHE A 262 3.47 12.83 -5.84
C PHE A 262 2.22 13.63 -6.19
N ASN A 263 2.38 14.67 -7.00
CA ASN A 263 1.28 15.59 -7.36
C ASN A 263 0.56 15.17 -8.63
N SER A 264 1.29 14.64 -9.61
CA SER A 264 0.79 14.20 -10.91
C SER A 264 1.83 13.35 -11.63
N GLY A 265 1.44 12.69 -12.72
CA GLY A 265 2.28 11.73 -13.45
C GLY A 265 1.77 10.30 -13.25
N THR A 266 2.51 9.34 -13.80
CA THR A 266 2.11 7.93 -13.80
C THR A 266 3.27 7.03 -13.39
N VAL A 267 3.08 6.12 -12.44
CA VAL A 267 4.02 5.03 -12.14
C VAL A 267 3.40 3.73 -12.64
N THR A 268 4.00 3.12 -13.68
CA THR A 268 3.36 1.98 -14.35
C THR A 268 4.33 0.98 -14.94
N ASN A 269 3.89 -0.29 -15.08
CA ASN A 269 4.66 -1.37 -15.68
C ASN A 269 6.03 -1.54 -15.03
N ASN A 270 6.04 -1.52 -13.69
CA ASN A 270 7.21 -1.79 -12.87
C ASN A 270 7.01 -3.08 -12.10
N ASN A 271 8.11 -3.77 -11.87
CA ASN A 271 8.16 -5.01 -11.12
C ASN A 271 9.11 -4.84 -9.92
N ALA A 272 8.82 -5.48 -8.80
CA ALA A 272 9.74 -5.61 -7.68
C ALA A 272 9.29 -6.79 -6.81
N GLN A 273 10.06 -7.19 -5.80
CA GLN A 273 9.56 -8.16 -4.83
C GLN A 273 8.57 -7.52 -3.86
N ALA A 274 8.75 -6.26 -3.46
CA ALA A 274 7.76 -5.51 -2.66
C ALA A 274 7.59 -4.10 -3.21
N GLY A 275 6.37 -3.56 -3.18
CA GLY A 275 6.12 -2.22 -3.73
C GLY A 275 6.43 -2.19 -5.23
N GLY A 276 5.71 -2.97 -6.03
CA GLY A 276 5.98 -3.13 -7.48
C GLY A 276 6.13 -1.78 -8.18
N GLY A 277 5.26 -0.81 -7.84
CA GLY A 277 5.37 0.58 -8.28
C GLY A 277 6.22 1.42 -7.33
N ILE A 278 5.75 1.62 -6.10
CA ILE A 278 6.34 2.53 -5.12
C ILE A 278 6.59 1.80 -3.80
N TYR A 279 7.76 2.00 -3.21
CA TYR A 279 8.09 1.53 -1.87
C TYR A 279 8.50 2.70 -0.97
N ILE A 280 7.82 2.85 0.15
CA ILE A 280 8.09 3.87 1.18
C ILE A 280 8.60 3.17 2.44
N ASP A 281 9.88 3.32 2.73
CA ASP A 281 10.52 2.71 3.89
C ASP A 281 10.10 3.36 5.23
N ARG A 282 10.45 2.70 6.34
CA ARG A 282 10.32 3.26 7.69
C ARG A 282 11.03 4.61 7.79
N ASN A 283 10.49 5.48 8.64
CA ASN A 283 10.90 6.88 8.82
C ASN A 283 10.74 7.79 7.59
N CYS A 284 10.38 7.25 6.42
CA CYS A 284 10.11 8.06 5.24
C CYS A 284 8.67 8.61 5.27
N SER A 285 8.45 9.69 4.52
CA SER A 285 7.15 10.35 4.41
C SER A 285 6.65 10.33 2.97
N PHE A 286 5.34 10.18 2.82
CA PHE A 286 4.70 10.07 1.51
C PHE A 286 3.42 10.90 1.46
N THR A 287 3.30 11.72 0.42
CA THR A 287 2.06 12.45 0.13
C THR A 287 1.71 12.28 -1.34
N MET A 288 0.49 11.83 -1.62
CA MET A 288 -0.07 11.75 -2.96
C MET A 288 -1.27 12.70 -3.09
N ASN A 289 -1.12 13.69 -3.98
CA ASN A 289 -2.12 14.73 -4.24
C ASN A 289 -2.78 14.58 -5.62
N GLY A 290 -2.43 13.53 -6.37
CA GLY A 290 -2.93 13.23 -7.71
C GLY A 290 -2.06 12.22 -8.43
N GLY A 291 -2.29 12.06 -9.73
CA GLY A 291 -1.57 11.11 -10.58
C GLY A 291 -2.08 9.66 -10.48
N THR A 292 -1.36 8.75 -11.13
CA THR A 292 -1.76 7.35 -11.30
C THR A 292 -0.65 6.40 -10.90
N VAL A 293 -0.99 5.33 -10.16
CA VAL A 293 -0.12 4.17 -9.92
C VAL A 293 -0.84 2.94 -10.48
N SER A 294 -0.36 2.40 -11.60
CA SER A 294 -1.10 1.36 -12.31
C SER A 294 -0.26 0.29 -12.97
N ASN A 295 -0.81 -0.93 -13.09
CA ASN A 295 -0.17 -2.05 -13.79
C ASN A 295 1.24 -2.35 -13.26
N ASN A 296 1.45 -2.17 -11.95
CA ASN A 296 2.68 -2.58 -11.30
C ASN A 296 2.46 -3.92 -10.60
N THR A 297 3.50 -4.74 -10.54
CA THR A 297 3.38 -6.12 -10.06
C THR A 297 4.46 -6.42 -9.03
N THR A 298 4.09 -7.02 -7.90
CA THR A 298 5.10 -7.73 -7.11
C THR A 298 5.34 -9.11 -7.70
N VAL A 299 6.60 -9.44 -7.94
CA VAL A 299 7.04 -10.68 -8.60
C VAL A 299 8.07 -11.37 -7.73
N ARG A 300 8.17 -12.69 -7.88
CA ARG A 300 9.30 -13.45 -7.33
C ARG A 300 10.60 -12.96 -7.97
N ALA A 301 11.71 -12.97 -7.23
CA ALA A 301 13.01 -12.69 -7.81
C ALA A 301 13.31 -13.68 -8.93
N ALA A 302 13.95 -13.23 -10.01
CA ALA A 302 14.50 -14.12 -11.01
C ALA A 302 15.54 -15.01 -10.32
N ALA A 303 15.39 -16.33 -10.43
CA ALA A 303 16.25 -17.29 -9.74
C ALA A 303 17.70 -17.18 -10.24
N GLU A 304 18.55 -16.44 -9.53
CA GLU A 304 19.82 -17.05 -9.17
C GLU A 304 19.47 -17.98 -8.01
N VAL A 305 19.72 -19.28 -8.18
CA VAL A 305 19.51 -20.29 -7.14
C VAL A 305 20.48 -19.98 -6.00
N VAL A 306 20.09 -19.08 -5.11
CA VAL A 306 20.66 -19.03 -3.77
C VAL A 306 19.97 -20.16 -3.03
N GLU A 307 20.63 -21.31 -2.95
CA GLU A 307 20.22 -22.33 -2.00
C GLU A 307 20.12 -21.67 -0.63
N ASP A 308 18.95 -21.76 0.00
CA ASP A 308 18.75 -21.43 1.41
C ASP A 308 19.86 -22.13 2.21
N PRO A 309 20.88 -21.41 2.74
CA PRO A 309 21.95 -22.06 3.48
C PRO A 309 21.31 -22.60 4.76
N LYS A 310 20.96 -23.88 4.71
CA LYS A 310 20.38 -24.71 5.77
C LYS A 310 21.12 -24.58 7.12
N GLU A 311 22.31 -24.02 7.10
CA GLU A 311 23.28 -23.88 8.17
C GLU A 311 23.05 -22.59 9.00
N ASN A 312 22.44 -21.55 8.43
CA ASN A 312 22.08 -20.31 9.15
C ASN A 312 20.71 -20.37 9.85
N ARG A 313 20.07 -21.54 9.83
CA ARG A 313 18.77 -21.82 10.48
C ARG A 313 18.81 -21.83 12.02
N GLY A 314 19.94 -21.46 12.63
CA GLY A 314 20.17 -21.61 14.07
C GLY A 314 19.61 -20.52 14.98
N ASN A 315 19.28 -19.32 14.49
CA ASN A 315 18.90 -18.19 15.37
C ASN A 315 17.80 -17.23 14.87
N TYR A 316 17.27 -17.40 13.65
CA TYR A 316 16.20 -16.54 13.12
C TYR A 316 14.83 -16.91 13.73
N LYS A 317 14.13 -15.92 14.32
CA LYS A 317 12.81 -16.10 14.96
C LYS A 317 11.64 -15.39 14.24
N GLY A 318 11.86 -14.86 13.04
CA GLY A 318 10.84 -14.13 12.25
C GLY A 318 10.10 -14.99 11.21
N PRO A 319 9.12 -14.43 10.46
CA PRO A 319 8.42 -15.14 9.38
C PRO A 319 9.41 -15.59 8.29
N HIS A 320 9.54 -16.90 8.11
CA HIS A 320 10.41 -17.47 7.09
C HIS A 320 9.69 -17.40 5.74
N THR A 321 9.96 -16.35 4.97
CA THR A 321 9.61 -16.29 3.56
C THR A 321 10.82 -16.69 2.74
N ASP A 322 10.56 -17.44 1.67
CA ASP A 322 11.51 -17.68 0.59
C ASP A 322 12.19 -16.36 0.19
N ILE A 323 13.52 -16.31 0.16
CA ILE A 323 14.30 -15.09 -0.18
C ILE A 323 13.94 -14.53 -1.56
N ASN A 324 13.44 -15.39 -2.44
CA ASN A 324 13.00 -15.05 -3.79
C ASN A 324 11.49 -14.76 -3.86
N ALA A 325 10.77 -14.72 -2.74
CA ALA A 325 9.33 -14.52 -2.74
C ALA A 325 8.93 -13.15 -3.30
N ALA A 326 7.73 -13.11 -3.87
CA ALA A 326 6.97 -11.87 -3.99
C ALA A 326 6.38 -11.54 -2.62
N HIS A 327 6.46 -10.27 -2.25
CA HIS A 327 5.89 -9.69 -1.05
C HIS A 327 4.72 -8.76 -1.43
N GLU A 328 4.19 -8.05 -0.44
CA GLU A 328 2.98 -7.24 -0.57
C GLU A 328 3.15 -5.94 -1.38
N GLY A 329 2.01 -5.31 -1.70
CA GLY A 329 1.98 -3.98 -2.30
C GLY A 329 2.31 -3.98 -3.79
N GLY A 330 1.42 -4.52 -4.62
CA GLY A 330 1.58 -4.53 -6.08
C GLY A 330 1.84 -3.13 -6.64
N GLY A 331 0.99 -2.18 -6.24
CA GLY A 331 1.15 -0.76 -6.57
C GLY A 331 2.08 -0.04 -5.59
N ILE A 332 1.66 0.06 -4.33
CA ILE A 332 2.33 0.88 -3.31
C ILE A 332 2.54 0.05 -2.04
N TYR A 333 3.77 0.05 -1.51
CA TYR A 333 4.10 -0.48 -0.19
C TYR A 333 4.48 0.65 0.76
N ILE A 334 3.88 0.67 1.96
CA ILE A 334 4.06 1.75 2.95
C ILE A 334 4.49 1.17 4.29
N ALA A 335 5.74 1.42 4.68
CA ALA A 335 6.23 1.24 6.05
C ALA A 335 6.49 2.56 6.79
N GLY A 336 6.41 3.70 6.09
CA GLY A 336 6.47 5.03 6.70
C GLY A 336 5.24 5.33 7.56
N GLN A 337 5.45 6.08 8.65
CA GLN A 337 4.39 6.48 9.59
C GLN A 337 3.61 7.72 9.14
N ASN A 338 4.11 8.45 8.13
CA ASN A 338 3.55 9.71 7.66
C ASN A 338 3.15 9.58 6.18
N ALA A 339 2.24 8.66 5.87
CA ALA A 339 1.69 8.51 4.52
C ALA A 339 0.26 9.07 4.43
N ARG A 340 0.02 9.91 3.43
CA ARG A 340 -1.30 10.49 3.16
C ARG A 340 -1.60 10.50 1.67
N ILE A 341 -2.74 9.96 1.27
CA ILE A 341 -3.21 9.98 -0.12
C ILE A 341 -4.54 10.73 -0.14
N THR A 342 -4.55 11.89 -0.79
CA THR A 342 -5.75 12.75 -0.86
C THR A 342 -6.42 12.68 -2.22
N LYS A 343 -5.65 12.44 -3.29
CA LYS A 343 -6.17 12.21 -4.63
C LYS A 343 -5.30 11.25 -5.43
N GLY A 344 -5.88 10.62 -6.43
CA GLY A 344 -5.18 9.81 -7.42
C GLY A 344 -5.90 8.52 -7.78
N LEU A 345 -5.41 7.86 -8.84
CA LEU A 345 -5.90 6.57 -9.31
C LEU A 345 -4.87 5.48 -9.00
N ILE A 346 -5.31 4.40 -8.35
CA ILE A 346 -4.50 3.23 -8.05
C ILE A 346 -5.22 2.02 -8.66
N SER A 347 -4.72 1.54 -9.80
CA SER A 347 -5.48 0.57 -10.60
C SER A 347 -4.69 -0.47 -11.36
N GLY A 348 -5.25 -1.67 -11.53
CA GLY A 348 -4.60 -2.72 -12.32
C GLY A 348 -3.31 -3.27 -11.70
N ASN A 349 -3.02 -2.94 -10.44
CA ASN A 349 -1.81 -3.43 -9.78
C ASN A 349 -2.04 -4.83 -9.23
N THR A 350 -0.98 -5.64 -9.21
CA THR A 350 -1.05 -7.05 -8.81
C THR A 350 -0.04 -7.38 -7.72
N SER A 351 -0.50 -8.00 -6.64
CA SER A 351 0.38 -8.67 -5.67
C SER A 351 0.39 -10.18 -5.94
N GLN A 352 1.55 -10.74 -6.32
CA GLN A 352 1.72 -12.19 -6.54
C GLN A 352 2.18 -12.94 -5.30
N THR A 353 2.21 -12.30 -4.12
CA THR A 353 2.63 -12.98 -2.89
C THR A 353 1.73 -14.17 -2.59
N THR A 354 2.35 -15.31 -2.30
CA THR A 354 1.65 -16.54 -1.89
C THR A 354 1.79 -16.80 -0.38
N THR A 355 2.70 -16.09 0.28
CA THR A 355 3.08 -16.32 1.68
C THR A 355 2.61 -15.19 2.58
N ASP A 356 2.50 -13.97 2.04
CA ASP A 356 2.23 -12.78 2.83
C ASP A 356 0.78 -12.30 2.66
N TRP A 357 0.42 -11.20 3.36
CA TRP A 357 -0.98 -10.85 3.54
C TRP A 357 -1.67 -10.37 2.24
N GLY A 358 -0.94 -9.75 1.31
CA GLY A 358 -1.45 -9.39 -0.02
C GLY A 358 -1.37 -7.91 -0.38
N GLY A 359 -2.50 -7.23 -0.64
CA GLY A 359 -2.54 -5.79 -0.95
C GLY A 359 -2.19 -5.43 -2.40
N GLY A 360 -2.99 -5.88 -3.37
CA GLY A 360 -2.73 -5.68 -4.81
C GLY A 360 -2.48 -4.22 -5.20
N GLY A 361 -3.36 -3.31 -4.75
CA GLY A 361 -3.19 -1.87 -4.94
C GLY A 361 -2.19 -1.27 -3.95
N ILE A 362 -2.52 -1.33 -2.66
CA ILE A 362 -1.74 -0.74 -1.57
C ILE A 362 -1.51 -1.79 -0.48
N PHE A 363 -0.32 -1.78 0.11
CA PHE A 363 -0.05 -2.46 1.36
C PHE A 363 0.55 -1.52 2.42
N VAL A 364 0.12 -1.69 3.68
CA VAL A 364 0.62 -0.93 4.83
C VAL A 364 1.23 -1.86 5.89
N GLU A 365 2.54 -1.76 6.09
CA GLU A 365 3.35 -2.55 7.01
C GLU A 365 3.02 -2.26 8.49
N VAL A 366 3.41 -3.12 9.45
CA VAL A 366 3.00 -3.01 10.86
C VAL A 366 3.36 -1.68 11.53
N GLN A 367 4.46 -1.03 11.14
CA GLN A 367 4.83 0.31 11.61
C GLN A 367 4.31 1.43 10.68
N GLY A 368 3.79 1.07 9.51
CA GLY A 368 3.22 2.01 8.56
C GLY A 368 1.90 2.59 9.04
N SER A 369 1.64 3.83 8.64
CA SER A 369 0.34 4.47 8.81
C SER A 369 -0.05 5.21 7.53
N LEU A 370 -1.26 4.93 7.06
CA LEU A 370 -1.85 5.57 5.88
C LEU A 370 -3.15 6.28 6.24
N GLU A 371 -3.24 7.55 5.84
CA GLU A 371 -4.47 8.33 5.85
C GLU A 371 -5.01 8.52 4.43
N LEU A 372 -6.30 8.20 4.28
CA LEU A 372 -7.10 8.40 3.09
C LEU A 372 -8.29 9.29 3.43
N THR A 373 -8.66 10.26 2.60
CA THR A 373 -9.73 11.22 2.94
C THR A 373 -11.07 10.92 2.28
N SER A 374 -11.10 10.80 0.95
CA SER A 374 -12.29 10.46 0.17
C SER A 374 -11.93 9.35 -0.80
N VAL A 375 -12.60 8.20 -0.69
CA VAL A 375 -12.19 6.98 -1.38
C VAL A 375 -13.35 6.28 -2.07
N LEU A 376 -13.08 5.78 -3.26
CA LEU A 376 -13.83 4.72 -3.91
C LEU A 376 -12.94 3.47 -4.00
N VAL A 377 -13.40 2.37 -3.42
CA VAL A 377 -12.73 1.06 -3.49
C VAL A 377 -13.71 0.03 -4.07
N ASN A 378 -13.59 -0.25 -5.37
CA ASN A 378 -14.49 -1.18 -6.06
C ASN A 378 -13.77 -1.98 -7.15
N ALA A 379 -14.36 -3.08 -7.59
CA ALA A 379 -13.83 -3.95 -8.65
C ALA A 379 -12.41 -4.49 -8.38
N ASN A 380 -11.99 -4.55 -7.12
CA ASN A 380 -10.74 -5.19 -6.74
C ASN A 380 -10.99 -6.67 -6.42
N THR A 381 -10.00 -7.51 -6.68
CA THR A 381 -10.11 -8.97 -6.51
C THR A 381 -9.05 -9.49 -5.56
N ALA A 382 -9.46 -10.29 -4.58
CA ALA A 382 -8.58 -11.10 -3.75
C ALA A 382 -8.90 -12.58 -3.95
N ARG A 383 -7.90 -13.43 -4.23
CA ARG A 383 -8.14 -14.89 -4.26
C ARG A 383 -8.34 -15.48 -2.85
N GLY A 384 -7.94 -14.75 -1.82
CA GLY A 384 -8.35 -14.94 -0.44
C GLY A 384 -9.63 -14.17 -0.13
N LEU A 385 -9.59 -13.39 0.95
CA LEU A 385 -10.69 -12.56 1.47
C LEU A 385 -10.38 -11.06 1.41
N GLY A 386 -11.41 -10.22 1.50
CA GLY A 386 -11.27 -8.76 1.51
C GLY A 386 -10.74 -8.25 0.17
N GLY A 387 -11.46 -8.50 -0.92
CA GLY A 387 -11.18 -7.91 -2.23
C GLY A 387 -10.99 -6.40 -2.16
N GLY A 388 -11.82 -5.69 -1.37
CA GLY A 388 -11.64 -4.26 -1.10
C GLY A 388 -10.49 -3.99 -0.12
N VAL A 389 -10.70 -4.31 1.15
CA VAL A 389 -9.75 -4.08 2.25
C VAL A 389 -9.50 -5.36 3.04
N ALA A 390 -8.24 -5.68 3.35
CA ALA A 390 -7.91 -6.81 4.22
C ALA A 390 -6.81 -6.55 5.27
N GLY A 391 -7.07 -6.83 6.55
CA GLY A 391 -6.16 -6.56 7.67
C GLY A 391 -5.71 -7.80 8.48
N CYS A 392 -4.41 -7.88 8.75
CA CYS A 392 -3.78 -8.97 9.51
C CYS A 392 -4.01 -8.88 11.03
N PRO A 393 -3.53 -9.87 11.81
CA PRO A 393 -3.71 -9.90 13.27
C PRO A 393 -3.02 -8.76 14.05
N HIS A 394 -2.27 -7.87 13.38
CA HIS A 394 -1.70 -6.65 13.95
C HIS A 394 -2.41 -5.37 13.47
N ALA A 395 -3.30 -5.51 12.49
CA ALA A 395 -3.91 -4.39 11.78
C ALA A 395 -4.83 -3.56 12.69
N LYS A 396 -4.78 -2.25 12.46
CA LYS A 396 -5.69 -1.27 13.04
C LYS A 396 -6.34 -0.49 11.91
N THR A 397 -7.59 -0.82 11.64
CA THR A 397 -8.38 -0.12 10.62
C THR A 397 -9.41 0.79 11.26
N GLY A 398 -9.52 2.00 10.73
CA GLY A 398 -10.62 2.90 10.98
C GLY A 398 -11.21 3.36 9.66
N ILE A 399 -12.49 3.08 9.42
CA ILE A 399 -13.25 3.55 8.26
C ILE A 399 -14.42 4.35 8.82
N GLY A 400 -14.43 5.65 8.55
CA GLY A 400 -15.41 6.54 9.15
C GLY A 400 -15.75 7.75 8.31
N ASN A 401 -17.03 8.12 8.38
CA ASN A 401 -17.57 9.38 7.92
C ASN A 401 -18.08 10.20 9.12
N PHE A 402 -17.33 10.20 10.22
CA PHE A 402 -17.70 10.90 11.44
C PHE A 402 -17.78 12.41 11.17
N GLY A 403 -18.94 13.02 11.46
CA GLY A 403 -19.26 14.40 11.10
C GLY A 403 -19.83 14.59 9.68
N GLY A 404 -19.90 13.54 8.86
CA GLY A 404 -20.63 13.52 7.58
C GLY A 404 -19.91 14.10 6.36
N GLU A 405 -18.61 14.41 6.45
CA GLU A 405 -17.87 15.21 5.45
C GLU A 405 -17.04 14.38 4.44
N SER A 406 -16.82 13.09 4.69
CA SER A 406 -15.99 12.20 3.87
C SER A 406 -16.84 11.37 2.89
N ALA A 407 -16.60 11.54 1.59
CA ALA A 407 -17.16 10.66 0.57
C ALA A 407 -16.36 9.34 0.53
N ILE A 408 -16.96 8.27 1.06
CA ILE A 408 -16.39 6.91 1.14
C ILE A 408 -17.38 5.95 0.51
N ALA A 409 -16.89 5.09 -0.38
CA ALA A 409 -17.65 3.96 -0.90
C ALA A 409 -16.73 2.76 -1.10
N ILE A 410 -17.08 1.63 -0.50
CA ILE A 410 -16.37 0.36 -0.63
C ILE A 410 -17.42 -0.70 -0.93
N PHE A 411 -17.50 -1.15 -2.18
CA PHE A 411 -18.51 -2.09 -2.65
C PHE A 411 -18.07 -2.79 -3.93
N GLY A 412 -18.73 -3.88 -4.29
CA GLY A 412 -18.52 -4.54 -5.58
C GLY A 412 -17.09 -5.03 -5.79
N ASN A 413 -16.41 -5.40 -4.72
CA ASN A 413 -15.13 -6.11 -4.78
C ASN A 413 -15.38 -7.62 -4.76
N SER A 414 -14.38 -8.41 -5.16
CA SER A 414 -14.49 -9.87 -5.23
C SER A 414 -13.51 -10.56 -4.28
N ALA A 415 -14.01 -11.56 -3.57
CA ALA A 415 -13.21 -12.50 -2.79
C ALA A 415 -13.51 -13.93 -3.25
N VAL A 416 -12.47 -14.75 -3.40
CA VAL A 416 -12.62 -16.17 -3.78
C VAL A 416 -12.56 -17.10 -2.58
N GLY A 417 -11.85 -16.72 -1.51
CA GLY A 417 -11.73 -17.48 -0.26
C GLY A 417 -10.88 -18.76 -0.34
N GLN A 418 -10.15 -18.96 -1.43
CA GLN A 418 -9.36 -20.19 -1.67
C GLN A 418 -7.89 -20.03 -1.34
N ASN A 419 -7.33 -18.84 -1.54
CA ASN A 419 -5.90 -18.61 -1.40
C ASN A 419 -5.59 -17.84 -0.13
N TRP A 420 -5.07 -18.55 0.85
CA TRP A 420 -4.68 -17.99 2.14
C TRP A 420 -3.16 -17.81 2.21
N PRO A 421 -2.65 -16.81 2.95
CA PRO A 421 -1.21 -16.65 3.17
C PRO A 421 -0.59 -17.94 3.71
N ASN A 422 0.32 -18.52 2.95
CA ASN A 422 1.04 -19.72 3.36
C ASN A 422 2.26 -19.34 4.20
N ASN A 423 2.04 -19.07 5.48
CA ASN A 423 3.10 -18.70 6.42
C ASN A 423 2.96 -19.48 7.72
N LYS A 424 3.96 -20.32 8.01
CA LYS A 424 4.00 -21.18 9.22
C LYS A 424 3.81 -20.44 10.54
N TRP A 425 4.03 -19.13 10.58
CA TRP A 425 3.83 -18.33 11.79
C TRP A 425 2.41 -17.80 11.93
N LEU A 426 1.72 -17.49 10.82
CA LEU A 426 0.29 -17.23 10.84
C LEU A 426 -0.46 -18.48 11.33
N ASP A 427 -0.02 -19.68 10.92
CA ASP A 427 -0.58 -20.94 11.43
C ASP A 427 -0.33 -21.14 12.93
N LYS A 428 0.82 -20.69 13.45
CA LYS A 428 1.17 -20.75 14.87
C LYS A 428 0.41 -19.75 15.74
N LEU A 429 -0.23 -18.72 15.16
CA LEU A 429 -1.10 -17.81 15.91
C LEU A 429 -2.38 -18.47 16.43
N GLY A 430 -2.65 -19.72 16.03
CA GLY A 430 -3.59 -20.67 16.63
C GLY A 430 -4.72 -20.05 17.45
N GLN A 431 -5.95 -20.08 16.89
CA GLN A 431 -7.16 -19.46 17.45
C GLN A 431 -7.31 -17.95 17.20
N LYS A 432 -6.59 -17.35 16.23
CA LYS A 432 -6.78 -15.94 15.83
C LYS A 432 -6.83 -15.76 14.31
N GLY A 433 -7.41 -14.65 13.85
CA GLY A 433 -7.47 -14.25 12.44
C GLY A 433 -7.96 -15.32 11.49
N ASP A 434 -7.24 -15.59 10.40
CA ASP A 434 -7.61 -16.57 9.36
C ASP A 434 -8.05 -17.92 9.91
N TYR A 435 -7.46 -18.35 11.03
CA TYR A 435 -7.88 -19.59 11.68
C TYR A 435 -9.35 -19.57 12.13
N LEU A 436 -9.81 -18.44 12.66
CA LEU A 436 -11.20 -18.25 13.12
C LEU A 436 -12.16 -18.23 11.92
N ALA A 437 -11.82 -17.45 10.89
CA ALA A 437 -12.61 -17.38 9.66
C ALA A 437 -12.70 -18.77 8.98
N LYS A 438 -11.58 -19.49 8.81
CA LYS A 438 -11.57 -20.83 8.21
C LYS A 438 -12.40 -21.86 8.97
N LYS A 439 -12.45 -21.76 10.31
CA LYS A 439 -13.14 -22.73 11.16
C LYS A 439 -14.66 -22.54 11.15
N ASP A 440 -15.12 -21.32 10.94
CA ASP A 440 -16.54 -20.99 10.91
C ASP A 440 -17.10 -21.24 9.50
N ALA A 441 -17.87 -22.32 9.34
CA ALA A 441 -18.47 -22.68 8.06
C ALA A 441 -19.40 -21.61 7.48
N GLY A 442 -19.92 -20.70 8.32
CA GLY A 442 -20.73 -19.57 7.86
C GLY A 442 -19.91 -18.37 7.39
N PHE A 443 -18.58 -18.36 7.59
CA PHE A 443 -17.67 -17.28 7.21
C PHE A 443 -17.19 -17.48 5.78
N THR A 444 -18.07 -17.12 4.84
CA THR A 444 -17.86 -17.34 3.41
C THR A 444 -17.29 -16.11 2.73
N ALA A 445 -16.73 -16.29 1.53
CA ALA A 445 -16.13 -15.19 0.76
C ALA A 445 -17.13 -14.10 0.42
N ASP A 446 -18.40 -14.45 0.15
CA ASP A 446 -19.48 -13.51 -0.11
C ASP A 446 -19.86 -12.64 1.09
N LYS A 447 -19.49 -13.04 2.32
CA LYS A 447 -19.67 -12.24 3.54
C LYS A 447 -18.47 -11.38 3.89
N ALA A 448 -17.38 -11.48 3.13
CA ALA A 448 -16.10 -10.85 3.43
C ALA A 448 -15.40 -10.32 2.17
N MET A 449 -16.16 -9.93 1.13
CA MET A 449 -15.58 -9.55 -0.15
C MET A 449 -15.10 -8.09 -0.17
N ASP A 450 -15.80 -7.19 0.51
CA ASP A 450 -15.45 -5.76 0.51
C ASP A 450 -14.49 -5.41 1.64
N TYR A 451 -14.60 -6.12 2.76
CA TYR A 451 -13.77 -5.90 3.93
C TYR A 451 -13.54 -7.19 4.72
N TYR A 452 -12.28 -7.43 5.12
CA TYR A 452 -11.90 -8.52 6.00
C TYR A 452 -10.79 -8.09 6.97
N CYS A 453 -11.00 -8.11 8.28
CA CYS A 453 -9.93 -7.76 9.23
C CYS A 453 -9.97 -8.65 10.46
N THR A 454 -8.80 -8.97 10.99
CA THR A 454 -8.62 -10.04 11.98
C THR A 454 -8.25 -9.59 13.40
N TYR A 455 -8.04 -8.30 13.60
CA TYR A 455 -7.65 -7.76 14.90
C TYR A 455 -8.48 -6.57 15.37
N VAL A 456 -8.20 -5.37 14.85
CA VAL A 456 -8.91 -4.14 15.25
C VAL A 456 -9.58 -3.50 14.06
N SER A 457 -10.89 -3.32 14.22
CA SER A 457 -11.77 -2.73 13.22
C SER A 457 -12.69 -1.72 13.87
N ALA A 458 -12.72 -0.50 13.34
CA ALA A 458 -13.81 0.44 13.54
C ALA A 458 -14.36 0.78 12.15
N VAL A 459 -15.55 0.26 11.82
CA VAL A 459 -16.15 0.40 10.48
C VAL A 459 -17.51 1.05 10.61
N GLU A 460 -17.66 2.26 10.07
CA GLU A 460 -18.94 2.95 9.97
C GLU A 460 -19.77 2.53 8.76
N SER A 461 -21.06 2.86 8.81
CA SER A 461 -22.03 2.70 7.75
C SER A 461 -21.61 3.40 6.46
N GLN A 462 -21.98 2.79 5.34
CA GLN A 462 -21.84 3.40 4.02
C GLN A 462 -22.82 4.55 3.84
N ASN A 463 -22.36 5.64 3.21
CA ASN A 463 -23.13 6.86 2.96
C ASN A 463 -23.38 7.05 1.46
N TYR A 464 -24.14 6.13 0.87
CA TYR A 464 -24.65 6.22 -0.50
C TYR A 464 -26.03 5.54 -0.59
N ALA A 465 -26.81 5.89 -1.62
CA ALA A 465 -28.12 5.30 -1.83
C ALA A 465 -28.02 3.84 -2.31
N THR A 466 -28.86 2.97 -1.76
CA THR A 466 -29.00 1.55 -2.12
C THR A 466 -30.46 1.13 -2.02
N ASN A 467 -30.81 0.01 -2.63
CA ASN A 467 -32.13 -0.61 -2.52
C ASN A 467 -32.26 -1.51 -1.27
N GLU A 468 -31.18 -1.64 -0.51
CA GLU A 468 -31.13 -2.45 0.72
C GLU A 468 -31.41 -1.61 1.98
N SER A 469 -31.81 -2.26 3.07
CA SER A 469 -31.99 -1.61 4.37
C SER A 469 -30.71 -1.56 5.23
N PHE A 470 -29.57 -2.00 4.70
CA PHE A 470 -28.29 -2.08 5.38
C PHE A 470 -27.19 -1.41 4.57
N GLY A 471 -26.15 -0.89 5.24
CA GLY A 471 -24.91 -0.45 4.60
C GLY A 471 -23.91 -1.60 4.46
N TRP A 472 -23.89 -2.50 5.44
CA TRP A 472 -23.07 -3.70 5.44
C TRP A 472 -23.84 -4.91 5.98
N HIS A 473 -23.53 -6.08 5.43
CA HIS A 473 -23.81 -7.37 6.07
C HIS A 473 -22.52 -8.19 6.12
N GLY A 474 -22.45 -9.20 6.97
CA GLY A 474 -21.27 -10.05 7.03
C GLY A 474 -21.29 -10.98 8.22
N ARG A 475 -20.10 -11.29 8.74
CA ARG A 475 -19.94 -12.25 9.82
C ARG A 475 -18.76 -11.94 10.72
N LEU A 476 -18.92 -12.30 11.99
CA LEU A 476 -17.91 -12.15 13.03
C LEU A 476 -17.58 -13.52 13.60
N ALA A 477 -16.29 -13.86 13.65
CA ALA A 477 -15.78 -15.07 14.28
C ALA A 477 -14.82 -14.72 15.43
N HIS A 478 -15.16 -15.16 16.63
CA HIS A 478 -14.50 -14.79 17.88
C HIS A 478 -13.51 -15.85 18.37
N GLN A 479 -12.52 -15.43 19.16
CA GLN A 479 -11.51 -16.33 19.76
C GLN A 479 -12.12 -17.36 20.72
N ASN A 480 -13.23 -17.02 21.38
CA ASN A 480 -13.96 -17.94 22.27
C ASN A 480 -14.71 -19.05 21.52
N GLY A 481 -14.65 -19.06 20.17
CA GLY A 481 -15.30 -20.04 19.31
C GLY A 481 -16.76 -19.72 18.94
N THR A 482 -17.32 -18.59 19.38
CA THR A 482 -18.64 -18.14 18.93
C THR A 482 -18.53 -17.38 17.61
N SER A 483 -19.62 -17.35 16.87
CA SER A 483 -19.71 -16.59 15.62
C SER A 483 -21.13 -16.09 15.43
N GLU A 484 -21.28 -14.90 14.87
CA GLU A 484 -22.59 -14.28 14.59
C GLU A 484 -22.59 -13.56 13.26
N ASP A 485 -23.76 -13.47 12.63
CA ASP A 485 -23.95 -12.59 11.48
C ASP A 485 -24.00 -11.14 11.95
N VAL A 486 -23.43 -10.25 11.13
CA VAL A 486 -23.34 -8.81 11.41
C VAL A 486 -24.13 -8.05 10.35
N THR A 487 -24.95 -7.11 10.79
CA THR A 487 -25.61 -6.14 9.90
C THR A 487 -25.37 -4.75 10.45
N ILE A 488 -24.85 -3.85 9.61
CA ILE A 488 -24.67 -2.43 9.92
C ILE A 488 -25.69 -1.67 9.07
N PRO A 489 -26.57 -0.85 9.66
CA PRO A 489 -27.58 -0.11 8.91
C PRO A 489 -26.96 0.95 8.00
N LEU A 490 -27.76 1.55 7.12
CA LEU A 490 -27.33 2.70 6.33
C LEU A 490 -26.99 3.90 7.20
N TYR A 491 -26.12 4.77 6.69
CA TYR A 491 -25.71 5.97 7.40
C TYR A 491 -26.89 6.93 7.56
N ASP A 492 -27.21 7.28 8.80
CA ASP A 492 -28.24 8.25 9.16
C ASP A 492 -27.60 9.62 9.38
N ASN A 493 -27.75 10.50 8.40
CA ASN A 493 -27.16 11.84 8.43
C ASN A 493 -27.66 12.69 9.61
N SER A 494 -28.84 12.39 10.18
CA SER A 494 -29.34 13.08 11.38
C SER A 494 -28.52 12.76 12.64
N LYS A 495 -27.73 11.67 12.61
CA LYS A 495 -26.85 11.20 13.71
C LYS A 495 -25.37 11.32 13.36
N LYS A 496 -25.00 12.24 12.46
CA LYS A 496 -23.62 12.40 11.95
C LYS A 496 -22.54 12.59 13.02
N ASP A 497 -22.91 13.07 14.21
CA ASP A 497 -22.01 13.28 15.35
C ASP A 497 -21.94 12.07 16.31
N GLN A 498 -22.59 10.96 15.94
CA GLN A 498 -22.55 9.68 16.65
C GLN A 498 -21.86 8.63 15.79
N PHE A 499 -21.11 7.73 16.43
CA PHE A 499 -20.55 6.58 15.73
C PHE A 499 -21.67 5.65 15.26
N GLN A 500 -21.73 5.43 13.95
CA GLN A 500 -22.75 4.59 13.31
C GLN A 500 -22.07 3.42 12.62
N GLY A 501 -21.78 2.37 13.38
CA GLY A 501 -20.93 1.30 12.88
C GLY A 501 -20.71 0.18 13.88
N ILE A 502 -19.69 -0.63 13.59
CA ILE A 502 -19.20 -1.67 14.49
C ILE A 502 -17.75 -1.40 14.89
N ALA A 503 -17.46 -1.59 16.17
CA ALA A 503 -16.10 -1.61 16.70
C ALA A 503 -15.81 -3.03 17.20
N VAL A 504 -14.79 -3.66 16.63
CA VAL A 504 -14.39 -5.03 16.90
C VAL A 504 -12.94 -5.05 17.36
N GLN A 505 -12.68 -5.84 18.40
CA GLN A 505 -11.34 -6.18 18.85
C GLN A 505 -11.24 -7.70 18.95
N ASP A 506 -10.07 -8.25 18.59
CA ASP A 506 -9.73 -9.66 18.80
C ASP A 506 -10.67 -10.67 18.09
N ALA A 507 -11.27 -10.30 16.95
CA ALA A 507 -12.11 -11.18 16.15
C ALA A 507 -11.89 -10.99 14.64
N SER A 508 -12.25 -12.01 13.87
CA SER A 508 -12.29 -11.92 12.40
C SER A 508 -13.61 -11.34 11.98
N LEU A 509 -13.58 -10.16 11.37
CA LEU A 509 -14.73 -9.44 10.84
C LEU A 509 -14.68 -9.49 9.31
N GLY A 510 -15.69 -10.11 8.71
CA GLY A 510 -15.97 -10.03 7.28
C GLY A 510 -17.17 -9.12 7.07
N LEU A 511 -17.09 -8.22 6.10
CA LEU A 511 -18.22 -7.41 5.65
C LEU A 511 -18.28 -7.34 4.11
N THR A 512 -19.51 -7.29 3.62
CA THR A 512 -19.90 -7.03 2.25
C THR A 512 -20.90 -5.90 2.25
N ALA A 513 -20.66 -4.90 1.41
CA ALA A 513 -21.47 -3.70 1.39
C ALA A 513 -22.74 -3.92 0.56
N ALA A 514 -23.79 -3.18 0.88
CA ALA A 514 -24.92 -3.09 -0.03
C ALA A 514 -24.48 -2.45 -1.35
N MET A 515 -24.94 -3.00 -2.48
CA MET A 515 -24.66 -2.40 -3.78
C MET A 515 -25.38 -1.06 -3.90
N PRO A 516 -24.71 0.00 -4.38
CA PRO A 516 -25.37 1.27 -4.66
C PRO A 516 -26.49 1.09 -5.69
N SER A 517 -27.60 1.81 -5.54
CA SER A 517 -28.68 1.82 -6.54
C SER A 517 -28.23 2.45 -7.86
N ASN A 518 -27.21 3.32 -7.80
CA ASN A 518 -26.47 3.83 -8.94
C ASN A 518 -24.98 3.79 -8.60
N VAL A 519 -24.16 3.18 -9.45
CA VAL A 519 -22.70 3.13 -9.25
C VAL A 519 -22.14 4.56 -9.23
N PRO A 520 -21.52 5.01 -8.13
CA PRO A 520 -20.95 6.35 -8.04
C PRO A 520 -19.88 6.60 -9.10
N SER A 521 -19.86 7.80 -9.68
CA SER A 521 -18.78 8.20 -10.60
C SER A 521 -17.43 8.22 -9.87
N ARG A 522 -16.40 7.65 -10.50
CA ARG A 522 -15.01 7.71 -10.03
C ARG A 522 -14.55 9.16 -9.78
N SER A 523 -15.03 10.12 -10.58
CA SER A 523 -14.68 11.54 -10.45
C SER A 523 -15.21 12.22 -9.19
N SER A 524 -16.16 11.60 -8.48
CA SER A 524 -16.73 12.13 -7.23
C SER A 524 -15.85 11.86 -6.01
N TYR A 525 -14.77 11.10 -6.18
CA TYR A 525 -13.88 10.72 -5.10
C TYR A 525 -12.48 11.27 -5.35
N GLY A 526 -11.79 11.66 -4.28
CA GLY A 526 -10.39 12.07 -4.39
C GLY A 526 -9.52 10.90 -4.82
N VAL A 527 -9.63 9.78 -4.10
CA VAL A 527 -8.83 8.57 -4.29
C VAL A 527 -9.69 7.46 -4.87
N VAL A 528 -9.21 6.83 -5.93
CA VAL A 528 -9.90 5.73 -6.61
C VAL A 528 -8.98 4.51 -6.63
N ILE A 529 -9.40 3.41 -6.02
CA ILE A 529 -8.65 2.16 -5.91
C ILE A 529 -9.48 1.05 -6.56
N VAL A 530 -9.10 0.65 -7.77
CA VAL A 530 -9.95 -0.17 -8.63
C VAL A 530 -9.18 -1.17 -9.45
N ASP A 531 -9.80 -2.28 -9.81
CA ASP A 531 -9.22 -3.24 -10.77
C ASP A 531 -7.86 -3.82 -10.29
N ASN A 532 -7.56 -3.77 -8.99
CA ASN A 532 -6.34 -4.33 -8.43
C ASN A 532 -6.56 -5.79 -8.00
N THR A 533 -5.51 -6.61 -8.08
CA THR A 533 -5.59 -8.04 -7.79
C THR A 533 -4.56 -8.46 -6.74
N SER A 534 -4.98 -9.30 -5.80
CA SER A 534 -4.09 -9.96 -4.84
C SER A 534 -4.27 -11.47 -4.90
N TRP A 535 -3.13 -12.20 -4.90
CA TRP A 535 -3.14 -13.65 -4.82
C TRP A 535 -3.58 -14.17 -3.44
N THR A 536 -3.40 -13.39 -2.38
CA THR A 536 -3.92 -13.71 -1.03
C THR A 536 -5.05 -12.75 -0.68
N HIS A 537 -4.94 -11.95 0.39
CA HIS A 537 -6.00 -11.03 0.82
C HIS A 537 -5.82 -9.62 0.24
N GLY A 538 -6.84 -8.77 0.34
CA GLY A 538 -6.67 -7.32 0.11
C GLY A 538 -6.41 -7.00 -1.36
N GLY A 539 -7.39 -7.14 -2.25
CA GLY A 539 -7.22 -6.78 -3.65
C GLY A 539 -6.85 -5.30 -3.82
N GLY A 540 -7.66 -4.41 -3.22
CA GLY A 540 -7.41 -2.98 -3.19
C GLY A 540 -6.36 -2.58 -2.15
N ILE A 541 -6.66 -2.86 -0.87
CA ILE A 541 -5.80 -2.48 0.27
C ILE A 541 -5.54 -3.70 1.15
N GLY A 542 -4.27 -4.01 1.40
CA GLY A 542 -3.83 -4.93 2.45
C GLY A 542 -3.17 -4.15 3.59
N LEU A 543 -3.26 -4.63 4.84
CA LEU A 543 -2.57 -3.98 5.94
C LEU A 543 -2.17 -4.89 7.10
N ASN A 544 -1.04 -4.55 7.70
CA ASN A 544 -0.56 -4.99 9.01
C ASN A 544 -0.51 -3.82 10.00
N GLY A 545 -0.36 -2.59 9.52
CA GLY A 545 -0.25 -1.37 10.33
C GLY A 545 -1.57 -0.65 10.55
N LYS A 546 -1.52 0.68 10.46
CA LYS A 546 -2.68 1.55 10.64
C LYS A 546 -3.19 2.08 9.30
N VAL A 547 -4.49 1.94 9.05
CA VAL A 547 -5.16 2.64 7.95
C VAL A 547 -6.37 3.39 8.50
N THR A 548 -6.43 4.67 8.21
CA THR A 548 -7.61 5.51 8.46
C THR A 548 -8.19 5.95 7.12
N ILE A 549 -9.47 5.66 6.89
CA ILE A 549 -10.25 6.11 5.74
C ILE A 549 -11.31 7.08 6.22
N GLY A 550 -11.25 8.32 5.73
CA GLY A 550 -12.08 9.43 6.15
C GLY A 550 -11.80 9.87 7.58
N LYS A 551 -12.85 10.37 8.24
CA LYS A 551 -12.80 10.86 9.62
C LYS A 551 -13.43 9.81 10.53
N VAL A 552 -12.65 9.33 11.48
CA VAL A 552 -13.13 8.43 12.53
C VAL A 552 -13.30 9.21 13.85
N PRO A 553 -14.21 8.80 14.75
CA PRO A 553 -14.37 9.46 16.04
C PRO A 553 -13.03 9.50 16.81
N PRO A 554 -12.76 10.57 17.59
CA PRO A 554 -11.60 10.59 18.48
C PRO A 554 -11.70 9.45 19.51
N GLN A 555 -10.58 8.76 19.73
CA GLN A 555 -10.47 7.64 20.68
C GLN A 555 -10.47 8.08 22.14
#